data_AF-A0A0R1MRV0-F1
#
_entry.id   AF-A0A0R1MRV0-F1
#
_cell.length_a   1.000
_cell.length_b   1.000
_cell.length_c   1.000
_cell.angle_alpha   90.00
_cell.angle_beta   90.00
_cell.angle_gamma   90.00
#
_symmetry.space_group_name_H-M   'P 1'
#
loop_
_entity.id
_entity.type
_entity.pdbx_description
1 polymer ?
#
loop_
_entity_poly.entity_id
_entity_poly.type
_entity_poly.pdbx_seq_one_letter_code
_entity_poly.pdbx_strand_id
1 'polypeptide(L)'
;MYSLAENVSLSESFWWAIATATTVGYGDISPHTAVGKFAAVLLMFVGIGFIGMLTSSITEYFTVQENNKEDKILKKLDQLEKENIELKEKINKLIK
;
A
#
# COMPACT_ATOMS: atom_id res chain seq x y z
N MET A 1 -17.22 23.91 0.61
CA MET A 1 -17.44 24.25 -0.82
C MET A 1 -18.59 23.44 -1.41
N TYR A 2 -18.54 22.10 -1.40
CA TYR A 2 -19.62 21.25 -1.92
C TYR A 2 -21.00 21.50 -1.25
N SER A 3 -21.05 21.50 0.09
CA SER A 3 -22.27 21.84 0.86
C SER A 3 -22.92 23.16 0.45
N LEU A 4 -22.11 24.18 0.16
CA LEU A 4 -22.59 25.51 -0.23
C LEU A 4 -23.04 25.54 -1.70
N ALA A 5 -22.38 24.77 -2.58
CA ALA A 5 -22.71 24.70 -3.99
C ALA A 5 -23.99 23.87 -4.25
N GLU A 6 -24.17 22.78 -3.52
CA GLU A 6 -25.29 21.85 -3.69
C GLU A 6 -26.44 22.08 -2.70
N ASN A 7 -26.31 23.05 -1.80
CA ASN A 7 -27.29 23.36 -0.75
C ASN A 7 -27.68 22.14 0.10
N VAL A 8 -26.70 21.30 0.43
CA VAL A 8 -26.85 20.11 1.29
C VAL A 8 -26.18 20.35 2.64
N SER A 9 -26.60 19.63 3.67
CA SER A 9 -25.97 19.73 4.99
C SER A 9 -24.49 19.31 4.95
N LEU A 10 -23.71 19.77 5.94
CA LEU A 10 -22.30 19.38 6.06
C LEU A 10 -22.15 17.86 6.25
N SER A 11 -23.03 17.24 7.04
CA SER A 11 -23.05 15.79 7.26
C SER A 11 -23.25 15.01 5.97
N GLU A 12 -24.21 15.43 5.13
CA GLU A 12 -24.48 14.82 3.82
C GLU A 12 -23.30 15.00 2.86
N SER A 13 -22.66 16.17 2.90
CA SER A 13 -21.45 16.42 2.10
C SER A 13 -20.29 15.50 2.49
N PHE A 14 -20.10 15.26 3.79
CA PHE A 14 -19.09 14.33 4.27
C PHE A 14 -19.40 12.88 3.87
N TRP A 15 -20.66 12.46 4.03
CA TRP A 15 -21.11 11.14 3.61
C TRP A 15 -20.86 10.91 2.12
N TRP A 16 -21.27 11.86 1.28
CA TRP A 16 -21.03 11.81 -0.17
C TRP A 16 -19.54 11.76 -0.51
N ALA A 17 -18.72 12.59 0.15
CA ALA A 17 -17.29 12.64 -0.09
C ALA A 17 -16.61 11.30 0.25
N ILE A 18 -16.99 10.68 1.38
CA ILE A 18 -16.48 9.36 1.79
C ILE A 18 -16.93 8.28 0.80
N ALA A 19 -18.22 8.24 0.43
CA ALA A 19 -18.75 7.24 -0.50
C ALA A 19 -18.11 7.36 -1.90
N THR A 20 -17.81 8.58 -2.35
CA THR A 20 -17.14 8.84 -3.63
C THR A 20 -15.65 8.48 -3.56
N ALA A 21 -14.94 8.91 -2.50
CA ALA A 21 -13.51 8.66 -2.33
C ALA A 21 -13.19 7.16 -2.17
N THR A 22 -14.08 6.41 -1.54
CA THR A 22 -13.96 4.94 -1.39
C THR A 22 -14.48 4.17 -2.60
N THR A 23 -14.94 4.87 -3.65
CA THR A 23 -15.53 4.29 -4.87
C THR A 23 -16.83 3.48 -4.66
N VAL A 24 -17.45 3.57 -3.47
CA VAL A 24 -18.72 2.89 -3.17
C VAL A 24 -19.88 3.49 -3.97
N GLY A 25 -19.98 4.83 -3.97
CA GLY A 25 -20.89 5.56 -4.86
C GLY A 25 -22.37 5.15 -4.76
N TYR A 26 -22.97 5.23 -3.57
CA TYR A 26 -24.39 4.87 -3.37
C TYR A 26 -25.37 5.61 -4.28
N GLY A 27 -25.02 6.83 -4.73
CA GLY A 27 -25.81 7.62 -5.68
C GLY A 27 -27.03 8.33 -5.06
N ASP A 28 -27.18 8.23 -3.74
CA ASP A 28 -28.17 8.94 -2.92
C ASP A 28 -27.95 10.46 -2.93
N ILE A 29 -26.69 10.90 -2.96
CA ILE A 29 -26.29 12.30 -3.12
C ILE A 29 -25.36 12.41 -4.33
N SER A 30 -25.55 13.43 -5.16
CA SER A 30 -24.71 13.68 -6.34
C SER A 30 -24.61 15.17 -6.68
N PRO A 31 -23.53 15.60 -7.35
CA PRO A 31 -23.35 16.99 -7.77
C PRO A 31 -24.27 17.36 -8.95
N HIS A 32 -25.12 18.35 -8.76
CA HIS A 32 -26.01 18.88 -9.80
C HIS A 32 -25.47 20.18 -10.39
N THR A 33 -24.83 21.02 -9.57
CA THR A 33 -24.30 22.33 -9.99
C THR A 33 -22.95 22.21 -10.71
N ALA A 34 -22.62 23.21 -11.52
CA ALA A 34 -21.33 23.25 -12.21
C ALA A 34 -20.15 23.25 -11.23
N VAL A 35 -20.27 24.00 -10.12
CA VAL A 35 -19.24 24.08 -9.08
C VAL A 35 -19.13 22.76 -8.31
N GLY A 36 -20.26 22.12 -7.96
CA GLY A 36 -20.26 20.81 -7.31
C GLY A 36 -19.65 19.72 -8.18
N LYS A 37 -19.93 19.73 -9.50
CA LYS A 37 -19.32 18.80 -10.46
C LYS A 37 -17.82 18.99 -10.57
N PHE A 38 -17.34 20.24 -10.60
CA PHE A 38 -15.91 20.51 -10.59
C PHE A 38 -15.23 20.00 -9.30
N ALA A 39 -15.84 20.24 -8.15
CA ALA A 39 -15.35 19.71 -6.87
C ALA A 39 -15.34 18.17 -6.84
N ALA A 40 -16.34 17.52 -7.44
CA ALA A 40 -16.42 16.07 -7.56
C ALA A 40 -15.30 15.51 -8.44
N VAL A 41 -15.03 16.13 -9.58
CA VAL A 41 -13.91 15.73 -10.46
C VAL A 41 -12.58 15.80 -9.70
N LEU A 42 -12.32 16.89 -8.97
CA LEU A 42 -11.12 17.01 -8.14
C LEU A 42 -11.04 15.91 -7.08
N LEU A 43 -12.16 15.65 -6.39
CA LEU A 43 -12.24 14.59 -5.38
C LEU A 43 -11.92 13.22 -5.99
N MET A 44 -12.41 12.91 -7.18
CA MET A 44 -12.14 11.65 -7.87
C MET A 44 -10.65 11.47 -8.20
N PHE A 45 -9.98 12.50 -8.72
CA PHE A 45 -8.54 12.44 -9.00
C PHE A 45 -7.73 12.24 -7.71
N VAL A 46 -8.08 12.97 -6.64
CA VAL A 46 -7.43 12.81 -5.33
C VAL A 46 -7.67 11.42 -4.77
N GLY A 47 -8.90 10.88 -4.88
CA GLY A 47 -9.25 9.55 -4.40
C GLY A 47 -8.42 8.45 -5.07
N ILE A 48 -8.31 8.48 -6.40
CA ILE A 48 -7.50 7.50 -7.15
C ILE A 48 -6.03 7.60 -6.78
N GLY A 49 -5.48 8.83 -6.72
CA GLY A 49 -4.09 9.05 -6.32
C GLY A 49 -3.81 8.57 -4.90
N PHE A 50 -4.73 8.83 -3.97
CA PHE A 50 -4.63 8.42 -2.58
C PHE A 50 -4.64 6.91 -2.43
N ILE A 51 -5.59 6.20 -3.06
CA ILE A 51 -5.65 4.74 -3.02
C ILE A 51 -4.38 4.14 -3.62
N GLY A 52 -3.92 4.64 -4.78
CA GLY A 52 -2.69 4.17 -5.41
C GLY A 52 -1.46 4.34 -4.50
N MET A 53 -1.34 5.49 -3.83
CA MET A 53 -0.26 5.74 -2.88
C MET A 53 -0.32 4.81 -1.66
N LEU A 54 -1.52 4.56 -1.11
CA LEU A 54 -1.71 3.62 -0.01
C LEU A 54 -1.32 2.20 -0.42
N THR A 55 -1.79 1.74 -1.59
CA THR A 55 -1.43 0.42 -2.13
C THR A 55 0.08 0.31 -2.31
N SER A 56 0.72 1.30 -2.93
CA SER A 56 2.18 1.32 -3.12
C SER A 56 2.93 1.23 -1.79
N SER A 57 2.52 2.00 -0.79
CA SER A 57 3.17 2.00 0.54
C SER A 57 3.04 0.65 1.24
N ILE A 58 1.87 0.02 1.14
CA ILE A 58 1.64 -1.31 1.70
C ILE A 58 2.48 -2.37 0.96
N THR A 59 2.49 -2.34 -0.37
CA THR A 59 3.30 -3.24 -1.18
C THR A 59 4.78 -3.10 -0.83
N GLU A 60 5.31 -1.87 -0.76
CA GLU A 60 6.70 -1.62 -0.38
C GLU A 60 7.03 -2.20 1.00
N TYR A 61 6.16 -2.01 1.99
CA TYR A 61 6.35 -2.58 3.33
C TYR A 61 6.48 -4.11 3.30
N PHE A 62 5.63 -4.80 2.53
CA PHE A 62 5.68 -6.25 2.39
C PHE A 62 6.91 -6.72 1.59
N THR A 63 7.22 -6.06 0.48
CA THR A 63 8.38 -6.38 -0.37
C THR A 63 9.69 -6.20 0.40
N VAL A 64 9.84 -5.13 1.18
CA VAL A 64 11.02 -4.92 2.02
C VAL A 64 11.14 -6.03 3.07
N GLN A 65 10.02 -6.50 3.63
CA GLN A 65 10.06 -7.61 4.60
C GLN A 65 10.49 -8.93 3.94
N GLU A 66 10.04 -9.20 2.72
CA GLU A 66 10.39 -10.40 1.95
C GLU A 66 11.87 -10.41 1.58
N ASN A 67 12.38 -9.31 0.99
CA ASN A 67 13.79 -9.15 0.65
C ASN A 67 14.71 -9.35 1.88
N ASN A 68 14.33 -8.79 3.03
CA ASN A 68 15.07 -8.98 4.28
C ASN A 68 15.10 -10.43 4.79
N LYS A 69 14.08 -11.24 4.46
CA LYS A 69 14.07 -12.67 4.80
C LYS A 69 14.97 -13.45 3.85
N GLU A 70 14.90 -13.17 2.55
CA GLU A 70 15.76 -13.80 1.54
C GLU A 70 17.24 -13.55 1.84
N ASP A 71 17.63 -12.30 2.13
CA ASP A 71 19.00 -11.94 2.50
C ASP A 71 19.51 -12.69 3.73
N LYS A 72 18.63 -12.91 4.72
CA LYS A 72 18.97 -13.70 5.92
C LYS A 72 19.15 -15.18 5.61
N ILE A 73 18.36 -15.73 4.69
CA ILE A 73 18.47 -17.13 4.26
C ILE A 73 19.77 -17.32 3.47
N LEU A 74 20.08 -16.45 2.53
CA LEU A 74 21.32 -16.50 1.74
C LEU A 74 22.55 -16.42 2.65
N LYS A 75 22.57 -15.48 3.61
CA LYS A 75 23.67 -15.40 4.60
C LYS A 75 23.84 -16.68 5.43
N LYS A 76 22.73 -17.34 5.79
CA LYS A 76 22.79 -18.62 6.51
C LYS A 76 23.31 -19.75 5.62
N LEU A 77 22.96 -19.78 4.33
CA LEU A 77 23.48 -20.76 3.38
C LEU A 77 25.00 -20.61 3.22
N ASP A 78 25.51 -19.38 3.04
CA ASP A 78 26.95 -19.10 2.96
C ASP A 78 27.70 -19.54 4.23
N GLN A 79 27.09 -19.33 5.40
CA GLN A 79 27.66 -19.77 6.67
C GLN A 79 27.72 -21.30 6.77
N LEU A 80 26.61 -21.98 6.45
CA LEU A 80 26.54 -23.44 6.45
C LEU A 80 27.52 -24.06 5.45
N GLU A 81 27.75 -23.44 4.30
CA GLU A 81 28.75 -23.89 3.33
C GLU A 81 30.17 -23.82 3.90
N LYS A 82 30.54 -22.70 4.54
CA LYS A 82 31.83 -22.54 5.20
C LYS A 82 32.04 -23.55 6.33
N GLU A 83 31.03 -23.75 7.18
CA GLU A 83 31.07 -24.75 8.26
C GLU A 83 31.26 -26.17 7.70
N ASN A 84 30.58 -26.52 6.59
CA ASN A 84 30.77 -27.80 5.92
C ASN A 84 32.19 -28.00 5.37
N ILE A 85 32.78 -26.94 4.78
CA ILE A 85 34.17 -26.98 4.29
C ILE A 85 35.13 -27.21 5.47
N GLU A 86 34.98 -26.45 6.55
CA GLU A 86 35.85 -26.56 7.73
C GLU A 86 35.73 -27.94 8.40
N LEU A 87 34.51 -28.48 8.50
CA LEU A 87 34.28 -29.83 9.03
C LEU A 87 34.96 -30.89 8.17
N LYS A 88 34.89 -30.78 6.83
CA LYS A 88 35.60 -31.69 5.90
C LYS A 88 37.10 -31.62 6.10
N GLU A 89 37.68 -30.43 6.28
CA GLU A 89 39.11 -30.28 6.57
C GLU A 89 39.51 -30.91 7.91
N LYS A 90 38.70 -30.73 8.96
CA LYS A 90 38.94 -31.35 10.28
C LYS A 90 38.89 -32.87 10.21
N ILE A 91 37.91 -33.44 9.51
CA ILE A 91 37.81 -34.90 9.30
C ILE A 91 39.06 -35.42 8.58
N ASN A 92 39.48 -34.76 7.50
CA ASN A 92 40.68 -35.16 6.75
C ASN A 92 41.96 -35.10 7.60
N LYS A 93 42.05 -34.16 8.55
CA LYS A 93 43.19 -34.10 9.49
C LYS A 93 43.17 -35.21 10.54
N LEU A 94 42.00 -35.74 10.91
CA LEU A 94 41.87 -36.82 11.89
C LEU A 94 42.14 -38.21 11.30
N ILE A 95 41.91 -38.38 10.00
CA ILE A 95 42.12 -39.65 9.28
C ILE A 95 43.60 -39.82 8.87
N LYS A 96 44.40 -38.75 8.92
CA LYS A 96 45.81 -38.73 8.51
C LYS A 96 46.73 -38.74 9.72
#